data_AF-A0A328SM97-F1
#
_entry.id   AF-A0A328SM97-F1
#
_cell.length_a   1.000
_cell.length_b   1.000
_cell.length_c   1.000
_cell.angle_alpha   90.00
_cell.angle_beta   90.00
_cell.angle_gamma   90.00
#
_symmetry.space_group_name_H-M   'P 1'
#
loop_
_entity.id
_entity.type
_entity.pdbx_description
1 polymer ?
#
loop_
_entity_poly.entity_id
_entity_poly.type
_entity_poly.pdbx_seq_one_letter_code
_entity_poly.pdbx_strand_id
1 'polypeptide(L)' 'MKRIIKKELTKKEYTQFIQRIIDINEKEGHMPEYIEYDDSKIFKVEYIETIENVNKFILENGRHPETINIYQQKHNRHN' A
#
# COMPACT_ATOMS: atom_id res chain seq x y z
N MET A 1 -5.29 12.51 15.43
CA MET A 1 -3.85 12.19 15.30
C MET A 1 -3.43 12.41 13.84
N LYS A 2 -2.28 13.05 13.58
CA LYS A 2 -1.75 13.16 12.22
C LYS A 2 -1.25 11.78 11.76
N ARG A 3 -1.69 11.33 10.59
CA ARG A 3 -1.15 10.12 9.94
C ARG A 3 0.27 10.43 9.47
N ILE A 4 1.21 9.54 9.74
CA ILE A 4 2.59 9.67 9.28
C ILE A 4 2.66 9.04 7.90
N ILE A 5 3.16 9.78 6.91
CA ILE A 5 3.43 9.24 5.58
C ILE A 5 4.69 8.37 5.69
N LYS A 6 4.55 7.11 5.32
CA LYS A 6 5.64 6.14 5.30
C LYS A 6 6.34 6.11 3.96
N LYS A 7 5.58 6.23 2.87
CA LYS A 7 6.08 6.29 1.50
C LYS A 7 5.13 7.09 0.62
N GLU A 8 5.67 7.87 -0.30
CA GLU A 8 4.93 8.48 -1.41
C GLU A 8 5.33 7.75 -2.69
N LEU A 9 4.34 7.37 -3.50
CA LEU A 9 4.53 6.66 -4.74
C LEU A 9 3.87 7.44 -5.89
N THR A 10 4.56 7.52 -7.01
CA THR A 10 3.95 7.86 -8.30
C THR A 10 3.00 6.74 -8.73
N LYS A 11 2.12 7.04 -9.70
CA LYS A 11 1.28 6.00 -10.33
C LYS A 11 2.09 4.79 -10.81
N LYS A 12 3.25 5.03 -11.43
CA LYS A 12 4.11 3.97 -11.97
C LYS A 12 4.69 3.08 -10.85
N GLU A 13 5.21 3.70 -9.80
CA GLU A 13 5.75 2.98 -8.64
C GLU A 13 4.66 2.19 -7.92
N TYR A 14 3.46 2.76 -7.78
CA TYR A 14 2.31 2.05 -7.22
C TYR A 14 1.93 0.83 -8.06
N THR A 15 1.88 0.94 -9.40
CA THR A 15 1.62 -0.23 -10.26
C THR A 15 2.67 -1.32 -10.06
N GLN A 16 3.96 -0.96 -9.99
CA GLN A 16 5.03 -1.93 -9.73
C GLN A 16 4.92 -2.55 -8.33
N PHE A 17 4.54 -1.76 -7.33
CA PHE A 17 4.30 -2.20 -5.98
C PHE A 17 3.16 -3.23 -5.90
N ILE A 18 2.03 -2.97 -6.58
CA ILE A 18 0.91 -3.90 -6.67
C ILE A 18 1.30 -5.17 -7.43
N GLN A 19 2.03 -5.06 -8.54
CA GLN A 19 2.50 -6.23 -9.28
C GLN A 19 3.33 -7.15 -8.38
N ARG A 20 4.24 -6.58 -7.58
CA ARG A 20 5.06 -7.38 -6.65
C ARG A 20 4.22 -8.10 -5.59
N ILE A 21 3.14 -7.49 -5.11
CA ILE A 21 2.20 -8.15 -4.17
C ILE A 21 1.52 -9.33 -4.86
N ILE A 22 1.05 -9.14 -6.09
CA ILE A 22 0.38 -10.18 -6.88
C ILE A 22 1.34 -11.33 -7.15
N ASP A 23 2.56 -11.06 -7.60
CA ASP A 23 3.57 -12.07 -7.91
C ASP A 23 3.88 -12.96 -6.69
N ILE A 24 3.97 -12.35 -5.50
CA ILE A 24 4.18 -13.11 -4.25
C ILE A 24 2.94 -13.93 -3.90
N ASN A 25 1.75 -13.37 -4.05
CA ASN A 25 0.50 -14.09 -3.78
C ASN A 25 0.31 -15.28 -4.72
N GLU A 26 0.64 -15.14 -6.00
CA GLU A 26 0.60 -16.23 -6.98
C GLU A 26 1.61 -17.34 -6.64
N LYS A 27 2.79 -16.96 -6.15
CA LYS A 27 3.83 -17.92 -5.78
C LYS A 27 3.54 -18.66 -4.47
N GLU A 28 3.09 -17.95 -3.44
CA GLU A 28 2.94 -18.49 -2.07
C GLU A 28 1.50 -18.94 -1.78
N GLY A 29 0.54 -18.59 -2.65
CA GLY A 29 -0.90 -18.90 -2.48
C GLY A 29 -1.63 -18.02 -1.47
N HIS A 30 -0.97 -17.00 -0.92
CA HIS A 30 -1.55 -16.05 0.01
C HIS A 30 -0.89 -14.66 -0.05
N MET A 31 -1.64 -13.63 0.35
CA MET A 31 -1.14 -12.26 0.39
C MET A 31 -0.04 -12.09 1.46
N PRO A 32 1.12 -11.52 1.13
CA PRO A 32 2.27 -11.44 2.04
C PRO A 32 1.99 -10.53 3.25
N GLU A 33 2.44 -10.93 4.44
CA GLU A 33 2.24 -10.12 5.66
C GLU A 33 2.95 -8.77 5.63
N TYR A 34 3.99 -8.65 4.80
CA TYR A 34 4.63 -7.38 4.46
C TYR A 34 5.36 -7.47 3.11
N ILE A 35 5.64 -6.31 2.53
CA ILE A 35 6.49 -6.13 1.34
C ILE A 35 7.65 -5.22 1.73
N GLU A 36 8.87 -5.58 1.35
CA GLU A 36 10.00 -4.66 1.38
C GLU A 36 10.09 -3.90 0.07
N TYR A 37 9.86 -2.59 0.11
CA TYR A 37 9.89 -1.73 -1.07
C TYR A 37 10.71 -0.48 -0.79
N ASP A 38 11.79 -0.29 -1.54
CA ASP A 38 12.67 0.88 -1.44
C ASP A 38 13.03 1.22 0.03
N ASP A 39 13.68 0.24 0.67
CA ASP A 39 14.12 0.19 2.07
C ASP A 39 13.01 0.35 3.13
N SER A 40 11.74 0.30 2.71
CA SER A 40 10.59 0.41 3.60
C SER A 40 9.84 -0.92 3.70
N LYS A 41 9.71 -1.43 4.93
CA LYS A 41 8.85 -2.57 5.22
C LYS A 41 7.39 -2.13 5.33
N ILE A 42 6.59 -2.38 4.30
CA ILE A 42 5.17 -2.02 4.24
C ILE A 42 4.34 -3.23 4.66
N PHE A 43 3.61 -3.11 5.77
CA PHE A 43 2.79 -4.20 6.29
C PHE A 43 1.48 -4.35 5.51
N LYS A 44 0.90 -5.54 5.59
CA LYS A 44 -0.37 -5.90 4.96
C LYS A 44 -1.49 -4.91 5.22
N VAL A 45 -1.66 -4.50 6.46
CA VAL A 45 -2.67 -3.50 6.82
C VAL A 45 -2.43 -2.15 6.11
N GLU A 46 -1.18 -1.74 5.93
CA GLU A 46 -0.83 -0.46 5.32
C GLU A 46 -1.06 -0.49 3.80
N TYR A 47 -0.69 -1.58 3.12
CA TYR A 47 -0.92 -1.68 1.68
C TYR A 47 -2.38 -1.95 1.33
N ILE A 48 -3.14 -2.69 2.15
CA ILE A 48 -4.59 -2.87 1.96
C ILE A 48 -5.29 -1.52 2.07
N GLU A 49 -5.01 -0.76 3.13
CA GLU A 49 -5.58 0.58 3.30
C GLU A 49 -5.19 1.50 2.14
N THR A 50 -3.96 1.40 1.62
CA THR A 50 -3.53 2.16 0.44
C THR A 50 -4.35 1.77 -0.80
N ILE A 51 -4.55 0.48 -1.06
CA ILE A 51 -5.34 -0.02 -2.19
C ILE A 51 -6.79 0.46 -2.09
N GLU A 52 -7.41 0.38 -0.92
CA GLU A 52 -8.77 0.86 -0.67
C GLU A 52 -8.89 2.36 -0.93
N ASN A 53 -7.94 3.17 -0.46
CA ASN A 53 -7.94 4.61 -0.67
C ASN A 53 -7.77 4.97 -2.16
N VAL A 54 -6.90 4.28 -2.89
CA VAL A 54 -6.72 4.49 -4.33
C VAL A 54 -7.99 4.12 -5.10
N ASN A 55 -8.59 2.97 -4.79
CA ASN A 55 -9.84 2.53 -5.43
C ASN A 55 -10.98 3.50 -5.16
N LYS A 56 -11.13 3.95 -3.92
CA LYS A 56 -12.12 4.97 -3.55
C LYS A 56 -11.90 6.27 -4.33
N PHE A 57 -10.67 6.74 -4.42
CA PHE A 57 -10.35 7.94 -5.20
C PHE A 57 -10.75 7.79 -6.68
N ILE A 58 -10.45 6.64 -7.29
CA ILE A 58 -10.81 6.35 -8.69
C ILE A 58 -12.32 6.34 -8.87
N LEU A 59 -13.07 5.69 -7.97
CA LEU A 59 -14.52 5.65 -8.02
C LEU A 59 -15.17 7.04 -7.88
N GLU A 60 -14.62 7.90 -7.02
CA GLU A 60 -15.15 9.24 -6.75
C GLU A 60 -14.79 10.26 -7.84
N ASN A 61 -13.62 10.12 -8.47
CA ASN A 61 -13.07 11.15 -9.37
C ASN A 61 -12.97 10.72 -10.83
N GLY A 62 -13.18 9.45 -11.15
CA GLY A 62 -13.04 8.90 -12.51
C GLY A 62 -11.61 8.91 -13.06
N ARG A 63 -10.61 9.16 -12.21
CA ARG A 63 -9.19 9.20 -12.58
C ARG A 63 -8.30 8.63 -11.49
N HIS A 64 -7.09 8.23 -11.85
CA HIS A 64 -6.07 7.83 -10.87
C HIS A 64 -5.53 9.05 -10.10
N PRO A 65 -5.15 8.88 -8.83
CA PRO A 65 -4.39 9.89 -8.11
C PRO A 65 -3.01 10.10 -8.74
N GLU A 66 -2.51 11.34 -8.69
CA GLU A 66 -1.18 11.70 -9.19
C GLU A 66 -0.08 11.18 -8.26
N THR A 67 -0.33 11.26 -6.95
CA THR A 67 0.56 10.77 -5.89
C THR A 67 -0.23 9.89 -4.94
N ILE A 68 0.38 8.79 -4.50
CA ILE A 68 -0.24 7.78 -3.65
C ILE A 68 0.58 7.68 -2.37
N ASN A 69 -0.06 7.94 -1.23
CA ASN A 69 0.60 7.96 0.07
C ASN A 69 0.28 6.68 0.84
N ILE A 70 1.33 5.95 1.20
CA ILE A 70 1.26 4.85 2.14
C ILE A 70 1.44 5.43 3.53
N TYR A 71 0.44 5.25 4.39
CA TYR A 71 0.47 5.74 5.76
C TYR A 71 0.98 4.67 6.70
N GLN A 72 1.80 5.08 7.66
CA GLN A 72 2.23 4.21 8.74
C GLN A 72 1.05 3.91 9.65
N GLN A 73 0.73 2.63 9.84
CA GLN A 73 -0.15 2.24 10.93
C GLN A 73 0.63 2.17 12.23
N LYS A 74 0.11 2.82 13.27
CA LYS A 74 0.55 2.54 14.63
C LYS A 74 0.06 1.13 14.95
N HIS A 75 0.97 0.16 14.93
CA HIS A 75 0.73 -1.10 15.62
C HIS A 75 0.52 -0.74 17.09
N ASN A 76 -0.73 -0.63 17.53
CA ASN A 76 -1.05 -0.79 18.94
C ASN A 76 -0.68 -2.25 19.24
N ARG A 77 0.58 -2.47 19.64
CA ARG A 77 0.96 -3.66 20.40
C ARG A 77 0.08 -3.61 21.65
N HIS A 78 -1.03 -4.32 21.64
CA HIS A 78 -1.60 -4.81 22.88
C HIS A 78 -0.54 -5.80 23.42
N ASN A 79 0.32 -5.27 24.28
CA ASN A 79 1.09 -6.06 25.22
C ASN A 79 0.16 -6.50 26.34
#